data_AF-A0A820X3E9-F1
#
_entry.id   AF-A0A820X3E9-F1
#
_cell.length_a   1.000
_cell.length_b   1.000
_cell.length_c   1.000
_cell.angle_alpha   90.00
_cell.angle_beta   90.00
_cell.angle_gamma   90.00
#
_symmetry.space_group_name_H-M   'P 1'
#
loop_
_entity.id
_entity.type
_entity.pdbx_description
1 polymer ?
#
loop_
_entity_poly.entity_id
_entity_poly.type
_entity_poly.pdbx_seq_one_letter_code
_entity_poly.pdbx_strand_id
1 'polypeptide(L)'
;MEDIQAIRNDIARNNGEVTRIEGELSQQQSNFNNSNLHDDEKRIIEQRIYDLKQQKQDYLIANETLEREITQIQNQAARENKENNY
;
A
#
# COMPACT_ATOMS: atom_id res chain seq x y z
N MET A 1 8.12 22.20 -1.92
CA MET A 1 8.03 21.22 -3.03
C MET A 1 8.85 19.96 -2.75
N GLU A 2 9.95 20.06 -1.98
CA GLU A 2 10.73 18.90 -1.51
C GLU A 2 9.86 17.91 -0.69
N ASP A 3 8.91 18.41 0.11
CA ASP A 3 7.96 17.57 0.88
C ASP A 3 7.08 16.69 -0.01
N ILE A 4 6.58 17.24 -1.14
CA ILE A 4 5.77 16.46 -2.10
C ILE A 4 6.62 15.35 -2.74
N GLN A 5 7.90 15.63 -3.02
CA GLN A 5 8.77 14.64 -3.63
C GLN A 5 9.11 13.51 -2.65
N ALA A 6 9.29 13.82 -1.36
CA ALA A 6 9.44 12.82 -0.31
C ALA A 6 8.19 11.93 -0.22
N ILE A 7 7.00 12.53 -0.17
CA ILE A 7 5.73 11.78 -0.12
C ILE A 7 5.56 10.87 -1.36
N ARG A 8 5.93 11.34 -2.56
CA ARG A 8 5.90 10.52 -3.78
C ARG A 8 6.84 9.33 -3.72
N ASN A 9 8.03 9.51 -3.12
CA ASN A 9 8.96 8.39 -2.93
C ASN A 9 8.37 7.37 -1.94
N ASP A 10 7.65 7.81 -0.93
CA ASP A 10 6.98 6.92 0.03
C ASP A 10 5.88 6.10 -0.63
N ILE A 11 5.05 6.74 -1.46
CA ILE A 11 4.03 6.05 -2.29
C ILE A 11 4.71 5.01 -3.19
N ALA A 12 5.82 5.36 -3.86
CA ALA A 12 6.54 4.44 -4.72
C ALA A 12 7.09 3.22 -3.95
N ARG A 13 7.60 3.43 -2.73
CA ARG A 13 8.06 2.35 -1.85
C ARG A 13 6.91 1.43 -1.44
N ASN A 14 5.79 2.01 -0.99
CA ASN A 14 4.59 1.25 -0.62
C ASN A 14 4.04 0.44 -1.80
N ASN A 15 4.05 1.01 -3.02
CA ASN A 15 3.65 0.28 -4.23
C ASN A 15 4.56 -0.92 -4.50
N GLY A 16 5.87 -0.79 -4.27
CA GLY A 16 6.81 -1.91 -4.34
C GLY A 16 6.47 -3.03 -3.34
N GLU A 17 6.12 -2.67 -2.11
CA GLU A 17 5.67 -3.63 -1.09
C GLU A 17 4.35 -4.30 -1.47
N VAL A 18 3.40 -3.57 -2.06
CA VAL A 18 2.15 -4.15 -2.58
C VAL A 18 2.45 -5.19 -3.66
N THR A 19 3.31 -4.88 -4.63
CA THR A 19 3.70 -5.85 -5.68
C THR A 19 4.36 -7.09 -5.09
N ARG A 20 5.24 -6.94 -4.09
CA ARG A 20 5.84 -8.09 -3.38
C ARG A 20 4.76 -8.95 -2.70
N ILE A 21 3.83 -8.33 -1.99
CA ILE A 21 2.74 -9.01 -1.29
C ILE A 21 1.81 -9.73 -2.28
N GLU A 22 1.51 -9.14 -3.43
CA GLU A 22 0.73 -9.79 -4.48
C GLU A 22 1.41 -11.07 -5.01
N GLY A 23 2.73 -11.03 -5.18
CA GLY A 23 3.53 -12.21 -5.51
C GLY A 23 3.43 -13.29 -4.45
N GLU A 24 3.59 -12.93 -3.18
CA GLU A 24 3.44 -13.87 -2.06
C GLU A 24 2.02 -14.44 -1.97
N LEU A 25 0.99 -13.62 -2.15
CA LEU A 25 -0.40 -14.07 -2.16
C LEU A 25 -0.66 -15.11 -3.25
N SER A 26 -0.14 -14.88 -4.46
CA SER A 26 -0.26 -15.83 -5.57
C SER A 26 0.43 -17.16 -5.24
N GLN A 27 1.60 -17.11 -4.61
CA GLN A 27 2.31 -18.31 -4.18
C GLN A 27 1.54 -19.05 -3.07
N GLN A 28 1.05 -18.35 -2.05
CA GLN A 28 0.29 -18.97 -0.97
C GLN A 28 -1.02 -19.58 -1.47
N GLN A 29 -1.72 -18.93 -2.41
CA GLN A 29 -2.93 -19.49 -3.03
C GLN A 29 -2.61 -20.74 -3.86
N SER A 30 -1.49 -20.74 -4.58
CA SER A 30 -1.04 -21.92 -5.32
C SER A 30 -0.72 -23.08 -4.37
N ASN A 31 -0.05 -22.78 -3.25
CA ASN A 31 0.24 -23.77 -2.21
C ASN A 31 -1.05 -24.31 -1.59
N PHE A 32 -2.01 -23.44 -1.23
CA PHE A 32 -3.30 -23.82 -0.65
C PHE A 32 -4.08 -24.80 -1.52
N ASN A 33 -4.02 -24.62 -2.84
CA ASN A 33 -4.70 -25.47 -3.82
C ASN A 33 -4.01 -26.83 -4.05
N ASN A 34 -2.87 -27.09 -3.42
CA ASN A 34 -2.17 -28.37 -3.54
C ASN A 34 -2.94 -29.47 -2.77
N SER A 35 -3.25 -30.58 -3.45
CA SER A 35 -4.08 -31.67 -2.91
C SER A 35 -3.44 -32.47 -1.76
N ASN A 36 -2.15 -32.28 -1.51
CA ASN A 36 -1.38 -33.09 -0.56
C ASN A 36 -1.18 -32.42 0.82
N LEU A 37 -1.81 -31.28 1.08
CA LEU A 37 -1.70 -30.60 2.38
C LEU A 37 -2.63 -31.18 3.43
N HIS A 38 -2.10 -31.36 4.64
CA HIS A 38 -2.89 -31.66 5.83
C HIS A 38 -3.64 -30.42 6.34
N ASP A 39 -4.70 -30.63 7.13
CA ASP A 39 -5.58 -29.54 7.58
C ASP A 39 -4.84 -28.45 8.38
N ASP A 40 -3.84 -28.82 9.18
CA ASP A 40 -3.01 -27.87 9.93
C ASP A 40 -2.18 -26.98 8.99
N GLU A 41 -1.64 -27.55 7.91
CA GLU A 41 -0.87 -26.79 6.91
C GLU A 41 -1.80 -25.85 6.13
N LYS A 42 -3.00 -26.31 5.77
CA LYS A 42 -4.02 -25.46 5.15
C LYS A 42 -4.38 -24.28 6.03
N ARG A 43 -4.59 -24.50 7.33
CA ARG A 43 -4.92 -23.45 8.30
C ARG A 43 -3.80 -22.41 8.42
N ILE A 44 -2.54 -22.84 8.42
CA ILE A 44 -1.38 -21.93 8.43
C ILE A 44 -1.35 -21.07 7.16
N ILE A 45 -1.58 -21.68 6.00
CA ILE A 45 -1.60 -20.95 4.73
C ILE A 45 -2.79 -19.97 4.66
N GLU A 46 -3.98 -20.38 5.12
CA GLU A 46 -5.15 -19.50 5.21
C GLU A 46 -4.87 -18.27 6.07
N GLN A 47 -4.29 -18.48 7.26
CA GLN A 47 -3.90 -17.38 8.13
C GLN A 47 -2.88 -16.47 7.44
N ARG A 48 -1.87 -17.03 6.78
CA ARG A 48 -0.88 -16.23 6.04
C ARG A 48 -1.52 -15.44 4.91
N ILE A 49 -2.46 -16.01 4.16
CA ILE A 49 -3.21 -15.31 3.11
C ILE A 49 -4.02 -14.15 3.71
N TYR A 50 -4.66 -14.37 4.87
CA TYR A 50 -5.38 -13.32 5.57
C TYR A 50 -4.45 -12.17 5.98
N ASP A 51 -3.32 -12.47 6.61
CA ASP A 51 -2.35 -11.48 7.07
C ASP A 51 -1.78 -10.67 5.89
N LEU A 52 -1.44 -11.34 4.78
CA LEU A 52 -0.94 -10.68 3.57
C LEU A 52 -2.00 -9.75 2.94
N LYS A 53 -3.28 -10.17 2.93
CA LYS A 53 -4.38 -9.30 2.46
C LYS A 53 -4.53 -8.07 3.33
N GLN A 54 -4.44 -8.22 4.65
CA GLN A 54 -4.50 -7.10 5.58
C GLN A 54 -3.32 -6.15 5.36
N GLN A 55 -2.10 -6.68 5.29
CA GLN A 55 -0.91 -5.87 5.05
C GLN A 55 -0.99 -5.10 3.72
N LYS A 56 -1.50 -5.74 2.65
CA LYS A 56 -1.76 -5.06 1.37
C LYS A 56 -2.73 -3.90 1.55
N GLN A 57 -3.83 -4.12 2.25
CA GLN A 57 -4.86 -3.10 2.49
C GLN A 57 -4.29 -1.91 3.27
N ASP A 58 -3.43 -2.16 4.25
CA ASP A 58 -2.79 -1.11 5.05
C ASP A 58 -1.89 -0.22 4.18
N TYR A 59 -1.12 -0.79 3.26
CA TYR A 59 -0.32 -0.02 2.29
C TYR A 59 -1.18 0.81 1.33
N LEU A 60 -2.31 0.27 0.87
CA LEU A 60 -3.24 1.02 0.01
C LEU A 60 -3.83 2.23 0.75
N ILE A 61 -4.25 2.04 2.01
CA ILE A 61 -4.76 3.13 2.85
C ILE A 61 -3.67 4.17 3.13
N ALA A 62 -2.43 3.73 3.39
CA ALA A 62 -1.30 4.63 3.56
C ALA A 62 -1.09 5.48 2.30
N ASN A 63 -1.15 4.88 1.11
CA ASN A 63 -1.03 5.61 -0.15
C ASN A 63 -2.15 6.62 -0.36
N GLU A 64 -3.41 6.25 -0.11
CA GLU A 64 -4.55 7.18 -0.19
C GLU A 64 -4.36 8.38 0.76
N THR A 65 -3.80 8.13 1.95
CA THR A 65 -3.53 9.18 2.94
C THR A 65 -2.44 10.14 2.44
N LEU A 66 -1.35 9.60 1.90
CA LEU A 66 -0.25 10.36 1.32
C LEU A 66 -0.70 11.19 0.10
N GLU A 67 -1.57 10.63 -0.76
CA GLU A 67 -2.15 11.35 -1.91
C GLU A 67 -3.03 12.53 -1.47
N ARG A 68 -3.80 12.35 -0.39
CA ARG A 68 -4.58 13.45 0.21
C ARG A 68 -3.66 14.54 0.78
N GLU A 69 -2.56 14.16 1.41
CA GLU A 69 -1.58 15.11 1.94
C GLU A 69 -0.93 15.95 0.83
N ILE A 70 -0.52 15.32 -0.28
CA ILE A 70 -0.03 16.06 -1.47
C ILE A 70 -1.07 17.08 -1.94
N THR A 71 -2.34 16.67 -2.05
CA THR A 71 -3.42 17.54 -2.49
C THR A 71 -3.62 18.73 -1.55
N GLN A 72 -3.53 18.51 -0.23
CA GLN A 72 -3.63 19.58 0.77
C GLN A 72 -2.47 20.58 0.65
N ILE A 73 -1.23 20.10 0.53
CA ILE A 73 -0.04 20.94 0.36
C ILE A 73 -0.16 21.80 -0.90
N GLN A 74 -0.57 21.21 -2.02
CA GLN A 74 -0.74 21.93 -3.29
C GLN A 74 -1.81 23.01 -3.20
N ASN A 75 -2.95 22.71 -2.57
CA ASN A 75 -4.03 23.67 -2.37
C ASN A 75 -3.60 24.83 -1.45
N GLN A 76 -2.83 24.55 -0.40
CA GLN A 76 -2.32 25.57 0.50
C GLN A 76 -1.34 26.51 -0.21
N ALA A 77 -0.37 25.96 -0.95
CA ALA A 77 0.57 26.75 -1.74
C ALA A 77 -0.14 27.62 -2.81
N ALA A 78 -1.24 27.12 -3.40
CA ALA A 78 -2.03 27.89 -4.35
C ALA A 78 -2.79 29.06 -3.70
N ARG A 79 -3.22 28.93 -2.44
CA ARG A 79 -3.87 30.02 -1.69
C ARG A 79 -2.87 31.10 -1.31
N GLU A 80 -1.73 30.73 -0.76
CA GLU A 80 -0.66 31.66 -0.37
C GLU A 80 -0.15 32.47 -1.57
N ASN A 81 -0.01 31.84 -2.74
CA ASN A 81 0.36 32.54 -3.97
C ASN A 81 -0.70 33.56 -4.44
N LYS A 82 -1.98 33.32 -4.18
CA LYS A 82 -3.03 34.30 -4.50
C LYS A 82 -2.99 35.48 -3.54
N GLU A 83 -2.85 35.21 -2.24
CA GLU A 83 -2.82 36.25 -1.21
C GLU A 83 -1.62 37.19 -1.34
N ASN A 84 -0.45 36.69 -1.77
CA ASN A 84 0.76 37.51 -1.95
C ASN A 84 0.81 38.31 -3.27
N ASN A 85 -0.16 38.14 -4.18
CA ASN A 85 -0.24 38.87 -5.46
C ASN A 85 -1.35 39.94 -5.46
N TYR A 86 -1.98 40.20 -4.32
CA TYR A 86 -2.88 41.33 -4.07
C TYR A 86 -2.22 42.35 -3.14
#